data_AF-A0A962SWU3-F1
#
_entry.id   AF-A0A962SWU3-F1
#
_cell.length_a   1.000
_cell.length_b   1.000
_cell.length_c   1.000
_cell.angle_alpha   90.00
_cell.angle_beta   90.00
_cell.angle_gamma   90.00
#
_symmetry.space_group_name_H-M   'P 1'
#
loop_
_entity.id
_entity.type
_entity.pdbx_description
1 polymer ?
#
loop_
_entity_poly.entity_id
_entity_poly.type
_entity_poly.pdbx_seq_one_letter_code
_entity_poly.pdbx_strand_id
1 'polypeptide(L)'
;IVPVSNGLLQNILRLLSGEIWVRDNNQLLEIQTLPATATIRGTEFNLAVGPADAARLAVLDGLVEFSNPQGSVLVAANEQASAKVGEAPRKTVLLNPLDAVQWSLYYPNVIATATQRDPRWDDPRSSLYWVQAAQNHLLRGQVVAARQAIDRALTLDPNDALAYSLRSNIDLVQNHKTLALADAERAIAADPSSSTAYLSLSLVRQAEF
;
A
#
# COMPACT_ATOMS: atom_id res chain seq x y z
N ILE A 1 27.60 36.66 44.53
CA ILE A 1 27.98 35.30 44.12
C ILE A 1 26.72 34.61 43.64
N VAL A 2 26.57 34.44 42.33
CA VAL A 2 25.43 33.77 41.68
C VAL A 2 25.85 32.32 41.46
N PRO A 3 25.08 31.30 41.86
CA PRO A 3 25.35 29.94 41.42
C PRO A 3 24.69 29.71 40.06
N VAL A 4 25.52 29.44 39.06
CA VAL A 4 25.12 28.95 37.74
C VAL A 4 24.73 27.47 37.91
N SER A 5 23.45 27.15 37.68
CA SER A 5 22.98 25.77 37.63
C SER A 5 23.42 25.15 36.31
N ASN A 6 24.17 24.04 36.38
CA ASN A 6 24.55 23.21 35.24
C ASN A 6 23.31 22.74 34.48
N GLY A 7 22.96 23.43 33.39
CA GLY A 7 22.03 22.92 32.40
C GLY A 7 22.73 21.84 31.58
N LEU A 8 22.21 20.62 31.60
CA LEU A 8 22.52 19.60 30.59
C LEU A 8 22.37 20.26 29.22
N LEU A 9 23.37 20.15 28.34
CA LEU A 9 23.29 20.65 26.97
C LEU A 9 22.07 20.01 26.28
N GLN A 10 20.96 20.75 26.22
CA GLN A 10 19.79 20.37 25.45
C GLN A 10 19.98 20.89 24.03
N ASN A 11 20.19 19.98 23.08
CA ASN A 11 20.10 20.34 21.67
C ASN A 11 18.61 20.55 21.35
N ILE A 12 18.18 21.82 21.31
CA ILE A 12 16.80 22.20 20.98
C ILE A 12 16.76 22.69 19.54
N LEU A 13 15.98 22.03 18.69
CA LEU A 13 15.73 22.47 17.32
C LEU A 13 14.28 22.94 17.19
N ARG A 14 14.08 24.17 16.68
CA ARG A 14 12.74 24.73 16.46
C ARG A 14 12.37 24.65 14.99
N LEU A 15 11.31 23.91 14.67
CA LEU A 15 10.76 23.81 13.32
C LEU A 15 9.44 24.59 13.25
N LEU A 16 9.47 25.73 12.55
CA LEU A 16 8.32 26.62 12.39
C LEU A 16 7.41 26.19 11.22
N SER A 17 7.99 25.65 10.15
CA SER A 17 7.29 25.16 8.96
C SER A 17 8.20 24.24 8.15
N GLY A 18 7.64 23.24 7.47
CA GLY A 18 8.38 22.34 6.59
C GLY A 18 8.55 20.94 7.17
N GLU A 19 9.57 20.23 6.70
CA GLU A 19 9.82 18.82 6.98
C GLU A 19 11.27 18.64 7.44
N ILE A 20 11.49 17.80 8.45
CA ILE A 20 12.82 17.41 8.89
C ILE A 20 12.93 15.89 8.97
N TRP A 21 14.02 15.37 8.40
CA TRP A 21 14.45 13.99 8.57
C TRP A 21 15.61 13.95 9.55
N VAL A 22 15.49 13.11 10.57
CA VAL A 22 16.49 13.00 11.62
C VAL A 22 16.91 11.54 11.76
N ARG A 23 18.22 11.34 11.75
CA ARG A 23 18.87 10.08 12.08
C ARG A 23 19.91 10.35 13.16
N ASP A 24 19.67 9.83 14.36
CA ASP A 24 20.53 10.04 15.52
C ASP A 24 21.14 8.73 16.05
N ASN A 25 22.39 8.82 16.53
CA ASN A 25 23.18 7.71 17.08
C ASN A 25 23.30 7.81 18.63
N ASN A 26 22.18 7.99 19.35
CA ASN A 26 22.07 8.07 20.82
C ASN A 26 22.46 9.40 21.50
N GLN A 27 22.21 10.56 20.87
CA GLN A 27 22.25 11.86 21.57
C GLN A 27 20.84 12.41 21.82
N LEU A 28 20.58 12.91 23.04
CA LEU A 28 19.27 13.47 23.38
C LEU A 28 19.02 14.74 22.54
N LEU A 29 18.04 14.68 21.63
CA LEU A 29 17.62 15.79 20.79
C LEU A 29 16.14 16.11 21.09
N GLU A 30 15.85 17.39 21.32
CA GLU A 30 14.49 17.89 21.52
C GLU A 30 14.10 18.75 20.32
N ILE A 31 13.00 18.42 19.65
CA ILE A 31 12.48 19.20 18.53
C ILE A 31 11.15 19.82 18.93
N GLN A 32 11.10 21.14 18.91
CA GLN A 32 9.91 21.93 19.22
C GLN A 32 9.25 22.39 17.92
N THR A 33 7.98 22.04 17.75
CA THR A 33 7.10 22.61 16.72
C THR A 33 6.01 23.44 17.39
N LEU A 34 5.33 24.31 16.62
CA LEU A 34 4.19 25.08 17.14
C LEU A 34 3.11 24.21 17.81
N PRO A 35 2.68 23.06 17.24
CA PRO A 35 1.66 22.23 17.87
C PRO A 35 2.16 21.18 18.88
N ALA A 36 3.45 20.82 18.90
CA ALA A 36 3.98 19.76 19.76
C ALA A 36 5.52 19.70 19.84
N THR A 37 6.03 19.07 20.90
CA THR A 37 7.45 18.74 21.10
C THR A 37 7.68 17.25 20.89
N ALA A 38 8.80 16.89 20.25
CA ALA A 38 9.28 15.52 20.10
C ALA A 38 10.62 15.34 20.82
N THR A 39 10.71 14.35 21.71
CA THR A 39 11.94 14.03 22.47
C THR A 39 12.50 12.68 22.01
N ILE A 40 13.81 12.63 21.75
CA ILE A 40 14.43 11.53 20.98
C ILE A 40 15.48 10.77 21.79
N ARG A 41 15.55 9.45 21.56
CA ARG A 41 16.68 8.61 21.94
C ARG A 41 16.91 7.50 20.91
N GLY A 42 17.87 7.68 20.00
CA GLY A 42 18.33 6.64 19.04
C GLY A 42 17.23 6.17 18.08
N THR A 43 16.74 7.06 17.23
CA THR A 43 15.49 6.86 16.49
C THR A 43 15.58 7.48 15.10
N GLU A 44 15.00 6.81 14.09
CA GLU A 44 14.75 7.39 12.76
C GLU A 44 13.27 7.76 12.65
N PHE A 45 12.97 9.01 12.35
CA PHE A 45 11.59 9.48 12.21
C PHE A 45 11.49 10.66 11.24
N ASN A 46 10.26 10.89 10.77
CA ASN A 46 9.88 12.06 9.99
C ASN A 46 8.90 12.91 10.80
N LEU A 47 9.19 14.20 10.93
CA LEU A 47 8.29 15.19 11.50
C LEU A 47 7.99 16.28 10.46
N ALA A 48 6.71 16.40 10.11
CA ALA A 48 6.22 17.37 9.14
C ALA A 48 5.20 18.31 9.78
N VAL A 49 5.37 19.62 9.58
CA VAL A 49 4.39 20.65 9.97
C VAL A 49 3.69 21.15 8.72
N GLY A 50 2.42 20.78 8.56
CA GLY A 50 1.58 21.13 7.42
C GLY A 50 0.81 22.44 7.63
N PRO A 51 0.05 22.89 6.61
CA PRO A 51 -0.81 24.06 6.72
C PRO A 51 -1.86 23.89 7.84
N ALA A 52 -2.23 25.01 8.48
CA ALA A 52 -3.10 25.10 9.66
C ALA A 52 -2.47 24.54 10.97
N ASP A 53 -1.16 24.72 11.16
CA ASP A 53 -0.43 24.37 12.38
C ASP A 53 -0.66 22.92 12.86
N ALA A 54 -0.75 22.00 11.90
CA ALA A 54 -0.88 20.58 12.17
C ALA A 54 0.48 19.89 12.02
N ALA A 55 0.95 19.22 13.06
CA ALA A 55 2.14 18.38 13.00
C ALA A 55 1.78 16.91 12.81
N ARG A 56 2.59 16.21 12.03
CA ARG A 56 2.54 14.76 11.85
C ARG A 56 3.92 14.18 12.13
N LEU A 57 3.95 13.18 13.00
CA LEU A 57 5.14 12.43 13.36
C LEU A 57 4.97 11.00 12.87
N ALA A 58 5.90 10.48 12.07
CA ALA A 58 5.98 9.08 11.70
C ALA A 58 7.33 8.51 12.16
N VAL A 59 7.31 7.43 12.94
CA VAL A 59 8.52 6.81 13.50
C VAL A 59 8.87 5.57 12.70
N LEU A 60 10.07 5.53 12.12
CA LEU A 60 10.55 4.39 11.32
C LEU A 60 11.22 3.35 12.21
N ASP A 61 12.04 3.80 13.17
CA ASP A 61 12.72 2.93 14.13
C ASP A 61 12.90 3.66 15.46
N GLY A 62 12.70 2.98 16.59
CA GLY A 62 12.77 3.55 17.95
C GLY A 62 11.42 3.93 18.56
N LEU A 63 11.45 4.83 19.56
CA LEU A 63 10.28 5.29 20.31
C LEU A 63 10.40 6.80 20.55
N VAL A 64 9.39 7.56 20.12
CA VAL A 64 9.34 9.02 20.30
C VAL A 64 8.18 9.38 21.21
N GLU A 65 8.45 10.20 22.23
CA GLU A 65 7.38 10.87 22.96
C GLU A 65 6.97 12.13 22.20
N PHE A 66 5.70 12.21 21.83
CA PHE A 66 5.10 13.33 21.13
C PHE A 66 4.08 14.00 22.05
N SER A 67 4.37 15.21 22.51
CA SER A 67 3.63 15.85 23.59
C SER A 67 3.33 17.33 23.33
N ASN A 68 2.25 17.81 23.93
CA ASN A 68 1.91 19.22 24.03
C ASN A 68 1.18 19.48 25.39
N PRO A 69 0.80 20.72 25.73
CA PRO A 69 0.14 21.02 27.00
C PRO A 69 -1.19 20.27 27.23
N GLN A 70 -1.83 19.75 26.18
CA GLN A 70 -3.11 19.05 26.24
C GLN A 70 -2.96 17.54 26.44
N GLY A 71 -1.76 16.98 26.23
CA GLY A 71 -1.46 15.56 26.48
C GLY A 71 -0.20 15.06 25.77
N SER A 72 0.09 13.77 25.94
CA SER A 72 1.22 13.11 25.28
C SER A 72 0.83 11.75 24.71
N VAL A 73 1.58 11.33 23.69
CA VAL A 73 1.47 10.02 23.09
C VAL A 73 2.87 9.48 22.80
N LEU A 74 3.09 8.20 23.13
CA LEU A 74 4.28 7.47 22.72
C LEU A 74 4.06 6.87 21.33
N VAL A 75 4.95 7.15 20.39
CA VAL A 75 4.91 6.70 19.00
C VAL A 75 6.08 5.76 18.76
N ALA A 76 5.79 4.47 18.59
CA ALA A 76 6.78 3.43 18.36
C ALA A 76 7.09 3.28 16.86
N ALA A 77 8.11 2.48 16.53
CA ALA A 77 8.43 2.10 15.16
C ALA A 77 7.18 1.62 14.39
N ASN A 78 7.04 2.10 13.15
CA ASN A 78 5.90 1.90 12.26
C ASN A 78 4.57 2.52 12.74
N GLU A 79 4.61 3.42 13.72
CA GLU A 79 3.44 4.19 14.14
C GLU A 79 3.52 5.65 13.67
N GLN A 80 2.35 6.27 13.60
CA GLN A 80 2.21 7.69 13.31
C GLN A 80 1.37 8.37 14.41
N ALA A 81 1.65 9.63 14.67
CA ALA A 81 0.79 10.52 15.44
C ALA A 81 0.57 11.85 14.74
N SER A 82 -0.51 12.52 15.11
CA SER A 82 -0.78 13.90 14.70
C SER A 82 -1.17 14.76 15.89
N ALA A 83 -0.77 16.03 15.83
CA ALA A 83 -1.15 17.06 16.79
C ALA A 83 -1.62 18.30 16.04
N LYS A 84 -2.64 18.95 16.59
CA LYS A 84 -3.13 20.26 16.15
C LYS A 84 -3.07 21.22 17.32
N VAL A 85 -2.96 22.51 17.05
CA VAL A 85 -3.01 23.55 18.09
C VAL A 85 -4.30 23.42 18.90
N GLY A 86 -4.16 23.27 20.22
CA GLY A 86 -5.28 23.15 21.15
C GLY A 86 -5.87 21.74 21.32
N GLU A 87 -5.41 20.74 20.57
CA GLU A 87 -5.84 19.33 20.71
C GLU A 87 -4.69 18.47 21.26
N ALA A 88 -5.01 17.48 22.09
CA ALA A 88 -4.02 16.48 22.52
C ALA A 88 -3.48 15.67 21.32
N PRO A 89 -2.18 15.33 21.29
CA PRO A 89 -1.62 14.47 20.27
C PRO A 89 -2.31 13.10 20.30
N ARG A 90 -2.61 12.57 19.13
CA ARG A 90 -3.26 11.25 18.98
C ARG A 90 -2.50 10.38 18.01
N LYS A 91 -2.44 9.07 18.30
CA LYS A 91 -2.01 8.09 17.31
C LYS A 91 -2.96 8.17 16.13
N THR A 92 -2.40 8.28 14.94
CA THR A 92 -3.13 8.19 13.69
C THR A 92 -2.71 6.87 13.06
N VAL A 93 -3.66 6.13 12.51
CA VAL A 93 -3.33 4.92 11.75
C VAL A 93 -2.40 5.35 10.61
N LEU A 94 -1.16 4.88 10.65
CA LEU A 94 -0.29 4.86 9.48
C LEU A 94 -1.08 4.06 8.46
N LEU A 95 -1.52 4.70 7.38
CA LEU A 95 -2.12 4.04 6.24
C LEU A 95 -1.40 2.70 6.05
N ASN A 96 -2.12 1.60 6.28
CA ASN A 96 -1.56 0.26 6.12
C ASN A 96 -0.97 0.27 4.71
N PRO A 97 0.34 0.05 4.51
CA PRO A 97 0.92 0.14 3.19
C PRO A 97 0.12 -0.73 2.23
N LEU A 98 -0.34 -1.91 2.66
CA LEU A 98 -1.24 -2.78 1.90
C LEU A 98 -2.57 -2.12 1.48
N ASP A 99 -3.12 -1.17 2.24
CA ASP A 99 -4.34 -0.39 1.92
C ASP A 99 -4.03 0.89 1.12
N ALA A 100 -2.85 1.50 1.33
CA ALA A 100 -2.35 2.66 0.60
C ALA A 100 -1.81 2.29 -0.78
N VAL A 101 -1.48 1.01 -0.95
CA VAL A 101 -1.11 0.35 -2.20
C VAL A 101 -2.38 0.04 -2.99
N GLN A 102 -3.20 1.06 -3.27
CA GLN A 102 -3.80 1.11 -4.59
C GLN A 102 -2.67 1.53 -5.55
N TRP A 103 -1.61 0.72 -5.64
CA TRP A 103 -0.57 0.99 -6.60
C TRP A 103 -1.27 1.03 -7.94
N SER A 104 -0.83 2.00 -8.73
CA SER A 104 -0.66 1.99 -10.17
C SER A 104 -0.30 0.60 -10.74
N LEU A 105 -1.11 -0.41 -10.44
CA LEU A 105 -0.99 -1.80 -10.81
C LEU A 105 -1.62 -1.92 -12.17
N TYR A 106 -0.75 -1.71 -13.15
CA TYR A 106 -0.90 -2.25 -14.48
C TYR A 106 -1.34 -3.71 -14.39
N TYR A 107 -2.56 -4.02 -14.81
CA TYR A 107 -2.98 -5.39 -15.05
C TYR A 107 -2.19 -5.90 -16.26
N PRO A 108 -1.24 -6.83 -16.09
CA PRO A 108 -0.45 -7.31 -17.21
C PRO A 108 -1.39 -7.88 -18.27
N ASN A 109 -1.19 -7.45 -19.52
CA ASN A 109 -1.88 -8.07 -20.64
C ASN A 109 -1.31 -9.48 -20.83
N VAL A 110 -1.92 -10.46 -20.18
CA VAL A 110 -1.46 -11.85 -20.19
C VAL A 110 -2.07 -12.67 -21.33
N ILE A 111 -3.01 -12.09 -22.10
CA ILE A 111 -3.72 -12.77 -23.20
C ILE A 111 -3.05 -12.49 -24.56
N ALA A 112 -2.16 -11.49 -24.63
CA ALA A 112 -1.51 -11.06 -25.86
C ALA A 112 -0.38 -12.00 -26.32
N THR A 113 -0.74 -13.20 -26.78
CA THR A 113 0.11 -14.03 -27.65
C THR A 113 -0.64 -14.71 -28.79
N ALA A 114 -1.94 -14.45 -28.99
CA ALA A 114 -2.64 -14.90 -30.19
C ALA A 114 -2.33 -13.97 -31.37
N THR A 115 -1.33 -14.33 -32.17
CA THR A 115 -0.94 -13.66 -33.42
C THR A 115 -2.00 -13.76 -34.53
N GLN A 116 -3.09 -14.50 -34.30
CA GLN A 116 -4.25 -14.57 -35.19
C GLN A 116 -5.53 -14.18 -34.43
N ARG A 117 -6.33 -13.32 -35.04
CA ARG A 117 -7.67 -12.94 -34.55
C ARG A 117 -8.58 -14.17 -34.63
N ASP A 118 -8.91 -14.75 -33.48
CA ASP A 118 -9.86 -15.87 -33.37
C ASP A 118 -11.29 -15.33 -33.56
N PRO A 119 -12.09 -15.85 -34.51
CA PRO A 119 -13.49 -15.44 -34.69
C PRO A 119 -14.34 -15.54 -33.42
N ARG A 120 -13.96 -16.41 -32.48
CA ARG A 120 -14.60 -16.55 -31.17
C ARG A 120 -14.47 -15.32 -30.28
N TRP A 121 -13.61 -14.35 -30.63
CA TRP A 121 -13.53 -13.05 -29.95
C TRP A 121 -14.67 -12.11 -30.32
N ASP A 122 -15.30 -12.31 -31.48
CA ASP A 122 -16.39 -11.47 -31.97
C ASP A 122 -17.78 -12.10 -31.69
N ASP A 123 -17.83 -13.30 -31.07
CA ASP A 123 -19.07 -14.01 -30.73
C ASP A 123 -19.43 -13.88 -29.24
N PRO A 124 -20.51 -13.17 -28.85
CA PRO A 124 -20.95 -13.02 -27.46
C PRO A 124 -21.33 -14.33 -26.75
N ARG A 125 -21.48 -15.43 -27.47
CA ARG A 125 -21.74 -16.78 -26.92
C ARG A 125 -20.47 -17.55 -26.61
N SER A 126 -19.32 -17.03 -26.98
CA SER A 126 -18.01 -17.59 -26.68
C SER A 126 -17.48 -17.04 -25.35
N SER A 127 -16.84 -17.90 -24.55
CA SER A 127 -16.12 -17.45 -23.35
C SER A 127 -15.01 -16.45 -23.69
N LEU A 128 -14.32 -16.64 -24.82
CA LEU A 128 -13.21 -15.78 -25.25
C LEU A 128 -13.63 -14.33 -25.52
N TYR A 129 -14.87 -14.09 -25.97
CA TYR A 129 -15.42 -12.74 -26.11
C TYR A 129 -15.43 -12.02 -24.76
N TRP A 130 -15.89 -12.71 -23.71
CA TRP A 130 -15.98 -12.14 -22.36
C TRP A 130 -14.63 -12.04 -21.67
N VAL A 131 -13.71 -12.97 -21.91
CA VAL A 131 -12.30 -12.85 -21.49
C VAL A 131 -11.65 -11.62 -22.12
N GLN A 132 -11.88 -11.37 -23.41
CA GLN A 132 -11.37 -10.17 -24.09
C GLN A 132 -12.02 -8.89 -23.54
N ALA A 133 -13.33 -8.90 -23.29
CA ALA A 133 -14.04 -7.78 -22.67
C ALA A 133 -13.46 -7.48 -21.28
N ALA A 134 -13.22 -8.52 -20.46
CA ALA A 134 -12.60 -8.37 -19.14
C ALA A 134 -11.23 -7.73 -19.22
N GLN A 135 -10.36 -8.20 -20.12
CA GLN A 135 -9.03 -7.61 -20.34
C GLN A 135 -9.13 -6.13 -20.74
N ASN A 136 -10.05 -5.78 -21.64
CA ASN A 136 -10.26 -4.39 -22.04
C ASN A 136 -10.76 -3.50 -20.88
N HIS A 137 -11.62 -4.04 -20.02
CA HIS A 137 -12.05 -3.35 -18.81
C HIS A 137 -10.89 -3.15 -17.84
N LEU A 138 -10.02 -4.14 -17.64
CA LEU A 138 -8.82 -4.02 -16.80
C LEU A 138 -7.83 -2.97 -17.31
N LEU A 139 -7.61 -2.90 -18.63
CA LEU A 139 -6.78 -1.86 -19.25
C LEU A 139 -7.32 -0.44 -19.02
N ARG A 140 -8.61 -0.30 -18.70
CA ARG A 140 -9.28 0.97 -18.36
C ARG A 140 -9.49 1.16 -16.86
N GLY A 141 -8.96 0.27 -16.01
CA GLY A 141 -9.15 0.28 -14.56
C GLY A 141 -10.57 -0.07 -14.09
N GLN A 142 -11.42 -0.59 -14.97
CA GLN A 142 -12.82 -0.90 -14.70
C GLN A 142 -12.97 -2.30 -14.06
N VAL A 143 -12.43 -2.47 -12.86
CA VAL A 143 -12.31 -3.79 -12.19
C VAL A 143 -13.66 -4.48 -12.00
N VAL A 144 -14.70 -3.73 -11.62
CA VAL A 144 -16.05 -4.31 -11.41
C VAL A 144 -16.62 -4.88 -12.72
N ALA A 145 -16.49 -4.14 -13.82
CA ALA A 145 -16.93 -4.60 -15.14
C ALA A 145 -16.09 -5.79 -15.62
N ALA A 146 -14.79 -5.80 -15.33
CA ALA A 146 -13.93 -6.94 -15.63
C ALA A 146 -14.35 -8.21 -14.90
N ARG A 147 -14.66 -8.13 -13.59
CA ARG A 147 -15.16 -9.29 -12.82
C ARG A 147 -16.47 -9.82 -13.39
N GLN A 148 -17.42 -8.94 -13.73
CA GLN A 148 -18.68 -9.34 -14.36
C GLN A 148 -18.46 -10.07 -15.69
N ALA A 149 -17.52 -9.59 -16.52
CA ALA A 149 -17.16 -10.25 -17.77
C ALA A 149 -16.48 -11.61 -17.52
N ILE A 150 -15.61 -11.72 -16.52
CA ILE A 150 -15.02 -13.01 -16.11
C ILE A 150 -16.10 -13.99 -15.65
N ASP A 151 -17.08 -13.55 -14.85
CA ASP A 151 -18.17 -14.41 -14.39
C ASP A 151 -19.02 -14.91 -15.58
N ARG A 152 -19.23 -14.06 -16.58
CA ARG A 152 -19.87 -14.45 -17.85
C ARG A 152 -19.04 -15.48 -18.62
N ALA A 153 -17.74 -15.28 -18.74
CA ALA A 153 -16.81 -16.22 -19.37
C ALA A 153 -16.91 -17.59 -18.69
N LEU A 154 -16.78 -17.63 -17.36
CA LEU A 154 -16.85 -18.87 -16.57
C LEU A 154 -18.24 -19.54 -16.55
N THR A 155 -19.30 -18.78 -16.83
CA THR A 155 -20.64 -19.36 -17.04
C THR A 155 -20.73 -20.09 -18.37
N LEU A 156 -20.06 -19.59 -19.41
CA LEU A 156 -20.05 -20.19 -20.75
C LEU A 156 -19.06 -21.36 -20.84
N ASP A 157 -17.89 -21.20 -20.23
CA ASP A 157 -16.87 -22.24 -20.09
C ASP A 157 -16.33 -22.28 -18.65
N PRO A 158 -16.82 -23.21 -17.81
CA PRO A 158 -16.35 -23.39 -16.44
C PRO A 158 -14.87 -23.76 -16.30
N ASN A 159 -14.21 -24.17 -17.40
CA ASN A 159 -12.81 -24.54 -17.47
C ASN A 159 -11.99 -23.56 -18.32
N ASP A 160 -12.41 -22.29 -18.44
CA ASP A 160 -11.63 -21.29 -19.16
C ASP A 160 -10.39 -20.85 -18.35
N ALA A 161 -9.22 -21.35 -18.75
CA ALA A 161 -7.95 -21.05 -18.11
C ALA A 161 -7.58 -19.55 -18.14
N LEU A 162 -7.97 -18.82 -19.19
CA LEU A 162 -7.70 -17.39 -19.29
C LEU A 162 -8.58 -16.60 -18.33
N ALA A 163 -9.85 -16.99 -18.18
CA ALA A 163 -10.76 -16.36 -17.23
C ALA A 163 -10.28 -16.52 -15.78
N TYR A 164 -9.83 -17.71 -15.39
CA TYR A 164 -9.22 -17.94 -14.07
C TYR A 164 -7.92 -17.15 -13.90
N SER A 165 -7.07 -17.09 -14.93
CA SER A 165 -5.82 -16.30 -14.90
C SER A 165 -6.09 -14.81 -14.68
N LEU A 166 -7.09 -14.25 -15.37
CA LEU A 166 -7.49 -12.86 -15.18
C LEU A 166 -8.03 -12.61 -13.76
N ARG A 167 -8.87 -13.51 -13.23
CA ARG A 167 -9.42 -13.38 -11.87
C ARG A 167 -8.32 -13.43 -10.82
N SER A 168 -7.40 -14.39 -10.96
CA SER A 168 -6.19 -14.49 -10.14
C SER A 168 -5.41 -13.17 -10.11
N ASN A 169 -5.17 -12.56 -11.26
CA ASN A 169 -4.43 -11.29 -11.34
C ASN A 169 -5.19 -10.14 -10.66
N ILE A 170 -6.53 -10.11 -10.75
CA ILE A 170 -7.34 -9.12 -10.01
C ILE A 170 -7.19 -9.33 -8.51
N ASP A 171 -7.33 -10.57 -8.04
CA ASP A 171 -7.24 -10.88 -6.62
C ASP A 171 -5.83 -10.64 -6.06
N LEU A 172 -4.79 -10.89 -6.86
CA LEU A 172 -3.41 -10.57 -6.50
C LEU A 172 -3.20 -9.06 -6.32
N VAL A 173 -3.68 -8.25 -7.27
CA VAL A 173 -3.61 -6.78 -7.21
C VAL A 173 -4.38 -6.22 -6.01
N GLN A 174 -5.46 -6.88 -5.61
CA GLN A 174 -6.25 -6.52 -4.43
C GLN A 174 -5.74 -7.17 -3.14
N ASN A 175 -4.54 -7.77 -3.16
CA ASN A 175 -3.90 -8.42 -2.02
C ASN A 175 -4.69 -9.62 -1.45
N HIS A 176 -5.64 -10.17 -2.20
CA HIS A 176 -6.35 -11.41 -1.88
C HIS A 176 -5.53 -12.65 -2.32
N LYS A 177 -4.32 -12.80 -1.78
CA LYS A 177 -3.32 -13.79 -2.23
C LYS A 177 -3.85 -15.23 -2.24
N THR A 178 -4.62 -15.63 -1.24
CA THR A 178 -5.19 -16.99 -1.14
C THR A 178 -6.19 -17.27 -2.28
N LEU A 179 -7.03 -16.29 -2.62
CA LEU A 179 -7.97 -16.42 -3.75
C LEU A 179 -7.21 -16.45 -5.07
N ALA A 180 -6.20 -15.59 -5.21
CA ALA A 180 -5.36 -15.54 -6.40
C ALA A 180 -4.64 -16.88 -6.65
N LEU A 181 -4.07 -17.49 -5.61
CA LEU A 181 -3.41 -18.79 -5.71
C LEU A 181 -4.37 -19.89 -6.18
N ALA A 182 -5.56 -19.96 -5.59
CA ALA A 182 -6.56 -20.95 -5.96
C ALA A 182 -6.98 -20.83 -7.43
N ASP A 183 -7.17 -19.59 -7.92
CA ASP A 183 -7.52 -19.36 -9.32
C ASP A 183 -6.36 -19.64 -10.28
N ALA A 184 -5.11 -19.31 -9.90
CA ALA A 184 -3.93 -19.62 -10.71
C ALA A 184 -3.73 -21.15 -10.85
N GLU A 185 -3.91 -21.91 -9.76
CA GLU A 185 -3.86 -23.37 -9.80
C GLU A 185 -5.00 -23.96 -10.65
N ARG A 186 -6.19 -23.37 -10.57
CA ARG A 186 -7.33 -23.78 -11.38
C ARG A 186 -7.15 -23.46 -12.86
N ALA A 187 -6.49 -22.35 -13.20
CA ALA A 187 -6.12 -22.01 -14.57
C ALA A 187 -5.18 -23.08 -15.18
N ILE A 188 -4.19 -23.54 -14.41
CA ILE A 188 -3.27 -24.60 -14.86
C ILE A 188 -3.98 -25.94 -14.98
N ALA A 189 -4.88 -26.27 -14.05
CA ALA A 189 -5.67 -27.50 -14.12
C ALA A 189 -6.61 -27.51 -15.35
N ALA A 190 -7.13 -26.34 -15.72
CA ALA A 190 -7.99 -26.15 -16.89
C ALA A 190 -7.23 -26.28 -18.22
N ASP A 191 -6.04 -25.67 -18.33
CA ASP A 191 -5.14 -25.83 -19.47
C ASP A 191 -3.68 -25.94 -19.00
N PRO A 192 -3.16 -27.17 -18.88
CA PRO A 192 -1.77 -27.41 -18.49
C PRO A 192 -0.73 -26.91 -19.50
N SER A 193 -1.14 -26.49 -20.70
CA SER A 193 -0.25 -25.92 -21.71
C SER A 193 -0.27 -24.40 -21.75
N SER A 194 -1.14 -23.75 -20.95
CA SER A 194 -1.31 -22.30 -20.94
C SER A 194 -0.13 -21.59 -20.29
N SER A 195 0.66 -20.89 -21.11
CA SER A 195 1.73 -20.01 -20.62
C SER A 195 1.20 -18.88 -19.74
N THR A 196 0.00 -18.37 -20.04
CA THR A 196 -0.72 -17.36 -19.26
C THR A 196 -1.05 -17.84 -17.84
N ALA A 197 -1.46 -19.10 -17.69
CA ALA A 197 -1.78 -19.68 -16.40
C ALA A 197 -0.51 -19.80 -15.52
N TYR A 198 0.59 -20.30 -16.08
CA TYR A 198 1.87 -20.37 -15.38
C TYR A 198 2.44 -19.00 -15.02
N LEU A 199 2.29 -18.00 -15.91
CA LEU A 199 2.69 -16.62 -15.60
C LEU A 199 1.91 -16.08 -14.39
N SER A 200 0.59 -16.30 -14.36
CA SER A 200 -0.26 -15.86 -13.25
C SER A 200 0.16 -16.54 -11.94
N LEU A 201 0.41 -17.86 -11.95
CA LEU A 201 0.94 -18.55 -10.77
C LEU A 201 2.30 -18.00 -10.32
N SER A 202 3.21 -17.74 -11.26
CA SER A 202 4.53 -17.16 -10.92
C SER A 202 4.39 -15.80 -10.24
N LEU A 203 3.47 -14.94 -10.71
CA LEU A 203 3.22 -13.64 -10.10
C LEU A 203 2.66 -13.79 -8.68
N VAL A 204 1.72 -14.71 -8.48
CA VAL A 204 1.16 -15.01 -7.15
C VAL A 204 2.26 -15.48 -6.20
N ARG A 205 3.10 -16.43 -6.63
CA ARG A 205 4.22 -16.96 -5.83
C ARG A 205 5.24 -15.88 -5.48
N GLN A 206 5.55 -14.97 -6.40
CA GLN A 206 6.47 -13.86 -6.12
C GLN A 206 5.91 -12.90 -5.06
N ALA A 207 4.59 -12.68 -5.04
CA ALA A 207 3.97 -11.82 -4.05
C ALA A 207 3.81 -12.48 -2.66
N GLU A 208 4.05 -13.79 -2.53
CA GLU A 208 4.06 -14.47 -1.22
C GLU A 208 5.34 -14.18 -0.40
N PHE A 209 6.42 -13.72 -1.06
CA PHE A 209 7.70 -13.36 -0.44
C PHE A 209 7.79 -11.86 -0.11
#